data_AF-A0ABD5LUE7-F1
#
_entry.id   AF-A0ABD5LUE7-F1
#
_cell.length_a   1.000
_cell.length_b   1.000
_cell.length_c   1.000
_cell.angle_alpha   90.00
_cell.angle_beta   90.00
_cell.angle_gamma   90.00
#
_symmetry.space_group_name_H-M   'P 1'
#
loop_
_entity.id
_entity.type
_entity.pdbx_description
1 polymer ?
#
loop_
_entity_poly.entity_id
_entity_poly.type
_entity_poly.pdbx_seq_one_letter_code
_entity_poly.pdbx_strand_id
1 'polypeptide(L)'
;MNKLRIVLFLPLFGLALTSFHSHAATVNAMFSWESADYDTSNNYSGYRVDFNINPDKSNWYFDVGFRQREHDNKNRYQRYDLQGSYRFKLNNGWIQPGLKIRQDLTNYDNGSRLTIDFYESKTNYQFPINKDWV
;
A
#
# COMPACT_ATOMS: atom_id res chain seq x y z
N MET A 1 -29.45 9.50 -9.39
CA MET A 1 -28.22 10.21 -8.97
C MET A 1 -27.90 9.81 -7.53
N ASN A 2 -26.91 8.93 -7.32
CA ASN A 2 -26.42 8.52 -5.99
C ASN A 2 -25.03 7.84 -6.12
N LYS A 3 -24.03 8.55 -6.65
CA LYS A 3 -22.67 8.01 -6.86
C LYS A 3 -21.55 8.85 -6.22
N LEU A 4 -21.82 9.48 -5.08
CA LEU A 4 -20.86 10.40 -4.44
C LEU A 4 -20.61 10.17 -2.95
N ARG A 5 -20.98 9.01 -2.40
CA ARG A 5 -20.88 8.76 -0.93
C ARG A 5 -19.84 7.73 -0.48
N ILE A 6 -19.10 7.07 -1.38
CA ILE A 6 -18.17 5.99 -0.97
C ILE A 6 -16.70 6.46 -0.91
N VAL A 7 -16.33 7.55 -1.58
CA VAL A 7 -14.92 7.97 -1.69
C VAL A 7 -14.38 8.66 -0.42
N LEU A 8 -15.25 9.15 0.47
CA LEU A 8 -14.85 9.94 1.65
C LEU A 8 -14.75 9.15 2.98
N PHE A 9 -15.13 7.86 3.01
CA PHE A 9 -15.12 7.08 4.26
C PHE A 9 -13.90 6.16 4.44
N LEU A 10 -13.08 5.96 3.41
CA LEU A 10 -11.84 5.20 3.51
C LEU A 10 -10.65 5.93 4.19
N PRO A 11 -10.48 7.27 4.15
CA PRO A 11 -9.46 7.91 4.97
C PRO A 11 -9.76 7.83 6.49
N LEU A 12 -11.00 7.51 6.87
CA LEU A 12 -11.40 7.29 8.27
C LEU A 12 -11.03 5.89 8.80
N PHE A 13 -10.83 4.89 7.93
CA PHE A 13 -10.32 3.58 8.38
C PHE A 13 -8.84 3.65 8.79
N GLY A 14 -8.07 4.55 8.18
CA GLY A 14 -6.71 4.88 8.64
C GLY A 14 -6.69 5.43 10.06
N LEU A 15 -7.74 6.15 10.47
CA LEU A 15 -7.89 6.67 11.84
C LEU A 15 -8.32 5.59 12.85
N ALA A 16 -8.97 4.50 12.42
CA ALA A 16 -9.34 3.39 13.31
C ALA A 16 -8.13 2.58 13.81
N LEU A 17 -7.01 2.64 13.07
CA LEU A 17 -5.73 2.09 13.50
C LEU A 17 -5.04 2.93 14.59
N THR A 18 -5.60 4.07 15.01
CA THR A 18 -5.04 4.88 16.12
C THR A 18 -5.36 4.32 17.52
N SER A 19 -5.99 3.14 17.62
CA SER A 19 -6.22 2.45 18.90
C SER A 19 -4.94 1.85 19.54
N PHE A 20 -3.77 2.07 18.94
CA PHE A 20 -2.48 1.91 19.62
C PHE A 20 -2.28 3.02 20.66
N HIS A 21 -2.76 2.79 21.88
CA HIS A 21 -2.32 3.37 23.15
C HIS A 21 -1.30 4.53 23.01
N SER A 22 -1.76 5.77 22.81
CA SER A 22 -1.05 7.05 23.05
C SER A 22 0.43 7.19 22.67
N HIS A 23 0.95 6.41 21.72
CA HIS A 23 2.32 6.58 21.23
C HIS A 23 2.21 7.29 19.88
N ALA A 24 2.95 8.40 19.74
CA ALA A 24 3.07 9.08 18.46
C ALA A 24 3.55 8.08 17.39
N ALA A 25 3.23 8.34 16.13
CA ALA A 25 3.69 7.53 15.02
C ALA A 25 4.38 8.43 14.02
N THR A 26 5.49 7.96 13.48
CA THR A 26 6.03 8.55 12.26
C THR A 26 5.15 8.10 11.10
N VAL A 27 4.44 9.03 10.50
CA VAL A 27 3.60 8.81 9.33
C VAL A 27 4.22 9.54 8.14
N ASN A 28 4.61 8.80 7.12
CA ASN A 28 4.99 9.35 5.82
C ASN A 28 3.82 9.16 4.85
N ALA A 29 3.39 10.24 4.20
CA ALA A 29 2.34 10.21 3.19
C ALA A 29 2.90 10.73 1.86
N MET A 30 2.71 9.97 0.80
CA MET A 30 3.07 10.36 -0.56
C MET A 30 1.82 10.42 -1.42
N PHE A 31 1.63 11.56 -2.08
CA PHE A 31 0.65 11.73 -3.15
C PHE A 31 1.39 12.00 -4.45
N SER A 32 1.04 11.27 -5.51
CA SER A 32 1.65 11.41 -6.82
C SER A 32 0.65 11.17 -7.94
N TRP A 33 0.91 11.79 -9.09
CA TRP A 33 0.27 11.44 -10.35
C TRP A 33 1.22 10.54 -11.14
N GLU A 34 0.75 9.39 -11.58
CA GLU A 34 1.51 8.41 -12.36
C GLU A 34 0.92 8.31 -13.76
N SER A 35 1.77 8.35 -14.77
CA SER A 35 1.43 7.97 -16.14
C SER A 35 2.39 6.90 -16.64
N ALA A 36 1.89 6.01 -17.48
CA ALA A 36 2.70 5.03 -18.19
C ALA A 36 2.26 4.97 -19.64
N ASP A 37 3.25 5.05 -20.53
CA ASP A 37 3.09 4.90 -21.97
C ASP A 37 3.83 3.63 -22.40
N TYR A 38 3.08 2.70 -22.96
CA TYR A 38 3.52 1.41 -23.46
C TYR A 38 3.30 1.30 -24.98
N ASP A 39 2.98 2.40 -25.67
CA ASP A 39 2.55 2.39 -27.08
C ASP A 39 1.36 1.43 -27.33
N THR A 40 0.49 1.25 -26.34
CA THR A 40 -0.69 0.38 -26.44
C THR A 40 -1.91 1.07 -25.85
N SER A 41 -3.11 0.52 -26.12
CA SER A 41 -4.34 1.01 -25.47
C SER A 41 -4.39 0.77 -23.96
N ASN A 42 -3.37 0.11 -23.39
CA ASN A 42 -3.20 -0.09 -21.96
C ASN A 42 -2.35 1.00 -21.28
N ASN A 43 -1.94 2.03 -22.02
CA ASN A 43 -1.47 3.28 -21.46
C ASN A 43 -2.43 3.77 -20.37
N TYR A 44 -1.89 4.34 -19.31
CA TYR A 44 -2.71 4.79 -18.19
C TYR A 44 -2.19 6.08 -17.58
N SER A 45 -3.10 6.79 -16.93
CA SER A 45 -2.76 7.87 -16.01
C SER A 45 -3.66 7.85 -14.79
N GLY A 46 -3.17 8.35 -13.67
CA GLY A 46 -3.98 8.45 -12.47
C GLY A 46 -3.20 8.76 -11.23
N TYR A 47 -3.89 8.71 -10.09
CA TYR A 47 -3.32 9.11 -8.83
C TYR A 47 -2.90 7.90 -8.00
N ARG A 48 -1.87 8.13 -7.19
CA ARG A 48 -1.31 7.18 -6.23
C ARG A 48 -1.16 7.88 -4.88
N VAL A 49 -1.65 7.21 -3.86
CA VAL A 49 -1.49 7.59 -2.45
C VAL A 49 -0.82 6.42 -1.75
N ASP A 50 0.29 6.67 -1.06
CA ASP A 50 0.89 5.71 -0.14
C ASP A 50 1.08 6.32 1.24
N PHE A 51 0.88 5.50 2.26
CA PHE A 51 1.18 5.82 3.64
C PHE A 51 2.14 4.76 4.21
N ASN A 52 3.21 5.21 4.85
CA ASN A 52 4.04 4.38 5.72
C ASN A 52 3.84 4.85 7.16
N ILE A 53 3.49 3.93 8.05
CA ILE A 53 3.15 4.21 9.45
C ILE A 53 4.05 3.36 10.33
N ASN A 54 4.88 4.03 11.12
CA ASN A 54 5.79 3.42 12.07
C ASN A 54 5.48 3.98 13.47
N PRO A 55 4.75 3.24 14.32
CA PRO A 55 4.48 3.69 15.68
C PRO A 55 5.78 3.85 16.49
N ASP A 56 5.88 4.92 17.27
CA ASP A 56 7.06 5.20 18.06
C ASP A 56 7.24 4.13 19.15
N LYS A 57 8.51 3.80 19.43
CA LYS A 57 8.90 2.74 20.39
C LYS A 57 8.31 1.35 20.05
N SER A 58 7.85 1.18 18.81
CA SER A 58 7.35 -0.09 18.30
C SER A 58 8.33 -0.68 17.28
N ASN A 59 8.25 -2.00 17.10
CA ASN A 59 8.89 -2.69 15.98
C ASN A 59 7.88 -3.01 14.86
N TRP A 60 6.66 -2.51 14.96
CA TRP A 60 5.63 -2.64 13.93
C TRP A 60 5.82 -1.61 12.82
N TYR A 61 5.57 -2.05 11.59
CA TYR A 61 5.60 -1.23 10.38
C TYR A 61 4.36 -1.56 9.56
N PHE A 62 3.67 -0.52 9.10
CA PHE A 62 2.49 -0.66 8.26
C PHE A 62 2.64 0.17 6.99
N ASP A 63 2.24 -0.41 5.87
CA ASP A 63 2.18 0.29 4.58
C ASP A 63 0.76 0.18 4.05
N VAL A 64 0.20 1.31 3.61
CA VAL A 64 -1.11 1.38 2.98
C VAL A 64 -0.95 2.04 1.62
N GLY A 65 -1.53 1.43 0.62
CA GLY A 65 -1.45 1.87 -0.76
C GLY A 65 -2.83 1.99 -1.40
N PHE A 66 -3.03 3.08 -2.13
CA PHE A 66 -4.19 3.27 -2.99
C PHE A 66 -3.76 3.82 -4.34
N ARG A 67 -4.21 3.17 -5.42
CA ARG A 67 -4.07 3.68 -6.78
C ARG A 67 -5.41 3.68 -7.47
N GLN A 68 -5.66 4.70 -8.27
CA GLN A 68 -6.74 4.68 -9.25
C GLN A 68 -6.21 5.25 -10.56
N ARG A 69 -6.41 4.51 -11.64
CA ARG A 69 -5.89 4.81 -12.97
C ARG A 69 -7.00 4.64 -13.99
N GLU A 70 -6.98 5.51 -15.00
CA GLU A 70 -7.79 5.39 -16.19
C GLU A 70 -6.86 5.06 -17.35
N HIS A 71 -7.21 4.01 -18.08
CA HIS A 71 -6.50 3.60 -19.28
C HIS A 71 -7.07 4.30 -20.50
N ASP A 72 -6.28 4.42 -21.57
CA ASP A 72 -6.72 5.03 -22.83
C ASP A 72 -7.90 4.27 -23.49
N ASN A 73 -7.98 2.95 -23.24
CA ASN A 73 -9.15 2.13 -23.60
C ASN A 73 -10.38 2.33 -22.69
N LYS A 74 -10.39 3.36 -21.85
CA LYS A 74 -11.44 3.71 -20.87
C LYS A 74 -11.65 2.72 -19.73
N ASN A 75 -10.81 1.67 -19.64
CA ASN A 75 -10.84 0.80 -18.49
C ASN A 75 -10.37 1.56 -17.25
N ARG A 76 -11.04 1.33 -16.12
CA ARG A 76 -10.70 1.96 -14.84
C ARG A 76 -10.16 0.94 -13.89
N TYR A 77 -8.93 1.16 -13.48
CA TYR A 77 -8.20 0.31 -12.57
C TYR A 77 -8.15 0.95 -11.19
N GLN A 78 -8.42 0.18 -10.14
CA GLN A 78 -8.26 0.56 -8.75
C GLN A 78 -7.45 -0.52 -8.03
N ARG A 79 -6.51 -0.09 -7.19
CA ARG A 79 -5.75 -0.97 -6.31
C ARG A 79 -5.81 -0.44 -4.91
N TYR A 80 -6.12 -1.34 -3.98
CA TYR A 80 -5.91 -1.15 -2.55
C TYR A 80 -4.89 -2.18 -2.09
N ASP A 81 -3.93 -1.75 -1.28
CA ASP A 81 -3.04 -2.67 -0.60
C ASP A 81 -2.75 -2.24 0.84
N LEU A 82 -2.63 -3.24 1.71
CA LEU A 82 -2.29 -3.10 3.12
C LEU A 82 -1.22 -4.14 3.45
N GLN A 83 -0.15 -3.67 4.08
CA GLN A 83 0.92 -4.52 4.58
C GLN A 83 1.17 -4.22 6.05
N GLY A 84 1.38 -5.27 6.84
CA GLY A 84 1.84 -5.20 8.21
C GLY A 84 3.08 -6.08 8.39
N SER A 85 4.07 -5.58 9.13
CA SER A 85 5.28 -6.34 9.42
C SER A 85 5.83 -6.01 10.80
N TYR A 86 6.55 -6.96 11.40
CA TYR A 86 7.14 -6.81 12.72
C TYR A 86 8.64 -7.09 12.67
N ARG A 87 9.45 -6.17 13.18
CA ARG A 87 10.91 -6.29 13.20
C ARG A 87 11.41 -6.95 14.49
N PHE A 88 11.86 -8.20 14.38
CA PHE A 88 12.60 -8.86 15.45
C PHE A 88 14.06 -8.37 15.42
N LYS A 89 14.50 -7.71 16.48
CA LYS A 89 15.89 -7.30 16.68
C LYS A 89 16.65 -8.46 17.35
N LEU A 90 17.75 -8.84 16.74
CA LEU A 90 18.67 -9.88 17.19
C LEU A 90 20.02 -9.20 17.48
N ASN A 91 20.90 -9.83 18.27
CA ASN A 91 22.13 -9.20 18.77
C ASN A 91 22.93 -8.44 17.70
N ASN A 92 23.01 -9.01 16.49
CA ASN A 92 23.80 -8.43 15.42
C ASN A 92 22.95 -8.06 14.19
N GLY A 93 21.62 -7.97 14.28
CA GLY A 93 20.84 -7.69 13.08
C GLY A 93 19.35 -7.72 13.31
N TRP A 94 18.58 -7.84 12.24
CA TRP A 94 17.14 -7.92 12.35
C TRP A 94 16.52 -8.73 11.22
N ILE A 95 15.36 -9.29 11.52
CA ILE A 95 14.45 -9.91 10.56
C ILE A 95 13.07 -9.28 10.72
N GLN A 96 12.41 -9.00 9.61
CA GLN A 96 11.12 -8.33 9.54
C GLN A 96 10.21 -9.10 8.58
N PRO A 97 9.56 -10.19 9.04
CA PRO A 97 8.49 -10.81 8.30
C PRO A 97 7.29 -9.87 8.21
N GLY A 98 6.62 -9.92 7.07
CA GLY A 98 5.44 -9.13 6.78
C GLY A 98 4.44 -9.87 5.91
N LEU A 99 3.18 -9.50 6.08
CA LEU A 99 2.07 -9.97 5.27
C LEU A 99 1.44 -8.78 4.56
N LYS A 100 1.11 -8.97 3.29
CA LYS A 100 0.45 -7.99 2.45
C LYS A 100 -0.81 -8.59 1.85
N ILE A 101 -1.89 -7.83 1.93
CA ILE A 101 -3.13 -8.11 1.25
C ILE A 101 -3.34 -6.99 0.23
N ARG A 102 -3.72 -7.36 -0.99
CA ARG A 102 -3.96 -6.41 -2.07
C ARG A 102 -5.19 -6.84 -2.84
N GLN A 103 -6.02 -5.88 -3.20
CA GLN A 103 -7.15 -6.08 -4.10
C GLN A 103 -6.99 -5.18 -5.31
N ASP A 104 -7.10 -5.78 -6.49
CA ASP A 104 -7.10 -5.11 -7.78
C ASP A 104 -8.51 -5.21 -8.37
N LEU A 105 -9.12 -4.07 -8.68
CA LEU A 105 -10.42 -3.94 -9.33
C LEU A 105 -10.26 -3.29 -10.69
N THR A 106 -10.71 -3.98 -11.74
CA THR A 106 -10.80 -3.42 -13.09
C THR A 106 -12.26 -3.33 -13.51
N ASN A 107 -12.71 -2.12 -13.87
CA ASN A 107 -13.98 -1.89 -14.54
C ASN A 107 -13.69 -1.67 -16.03
N TYR A 108 -14.23 -2.53 -16.87
CA TYR A 108 -14.04 -2.45 -18.31
C TYR A 108 -15.06 -1.50 -18.95
N ASP A 109 -14.71 -0.89 -20.09
CA ASP A 109 -15.61 0.01 -20.83
C ASP A 109 -16.93 -0.67 -21.22
N ASN A 110 -16.88 -1.98 -21.48
CA ASN A 110 -18.06 -2.81 -21.79
C ASN A 110 -18.99 -3.05 -20.57
N GLY A 111 -18.69 -2.47 -19.40
CA GLY A 111 -19.46 -2.59 -18.17
C GLY A 111 -19.17 -3.83 -17.34
N SER A 112 -18.33 -4.75 -17.83
CA SER A 112 -17.88 -5.90 -17.03
C SER A 112 -16.89 -5.48 -15.94
N ARG A 113 -16.76 -6.32 -14.92
CA ARG A 113 -15.94 -6.05 -13.74
C ARG A 113 -15.13 -7.29 -13.37
N LEU A 114 -13.84 -7.07 -13.10
CA LEU A 114 -12.94 -8.09 -12.58
C LEU A 114 -12.33 -7.62 -11.27
N THR A 115 -12.40 -8.46 -10.24
CA THR A 115 -11.72 -8.26 -8.96
C THR A 115 -10.75 -9.41 -8.75
N ILE A 116 -9.52 -9.11 -8.35
CA ILE A 116 -8.48 -10.08 -8.04
C ILE A 116 -7.86 -9.73 -6.70
N ASP A 117 -7.82 -10.70 -5.79
CA ASP A 117 -7.18 -10.57 -4.49
C ASP A 117 -5.82 -11.27 -4.48
N PHE A 118 -4.83 -10.63 -3.86
CA PHE A 118 -3.46 -11.11 -3.71
C PHE A 118 -3.11 -11.17 -2.22
N TYR A 119 -2.51 -12.29 -1.83
CA TYR A 119 -1.98 -12.52 -0.48
C TYR A 119 -0.50 -12.81 -0.61
N GLU A 120 0.33 -11.91 -0.10
CA GLU A 120 1.77 -11.92 -0.29
C GLU A 120 2.46 -11.95 1.08
N SER A 121 3.52 -12.75 1.21
CA SER A 121 4.43 -12.68 2.36
C SER A 121 5.78 -12.14 1.89
N LYS A 122 6.34 -11.20 2.65
CA LYS A 122 7.67 -10.64 2.38
C LYS A 122 8.45 -10.59 3.68
N THR A 123 9.66 -11.16 3.67
CA THR A 123 10.56 -11.08 4.81
C THR A 123 11.77 -10.25 4.42
N ASN A 124 11.94 -9.11 5.07
CA ASN A 124 13.17 -8.32 4.97
C ASN A 124 14.12 -8.74 6.10
N TYR A 125 15.42 -8.63 5.89
CA TYR A 125 16.41 -8.88 6.93
C TYR A 125 17.69 -8.09 6.65
N GLN A 126 18.47 -7.86 7.70
CA GLN A 126 19.81 -7.31 7.58
C GLN A 126 20.68 -7.89 8.69
N PHE A 127 21.80 -8.48 8.29
CA PHE A 127 22.84 -9.00 9.17
C PHE A 127 24.22 -8.61 8.60
N PRO A 128 25.14 -8.10 9.43
CA PRO A 128 26.49 -7.78 9.04
C PRO A 128 27.23 -9.08 8.73
N ILE A 129 28.04 -9.05 7.67
CA ILE A 129 28.84 -10.20 7.24
C ILE A 129 30.05 -10.36 8.18
N ASN A 130 30.58 -9.25 8.68
CA ASN A 130 31.62 -9.19 9.70
C ASN A 130 31.51 -7.85 10.48
N LYS A 131 32.43 -7.62 11.42
CA LYS A 131 32.43 -6.39 12.27
C LYS A 131 32.61 -5.09 11.48
N ASP A 132 33.10 -5.18 10.25
CA ASP A 132 33.53 -4.05 9.43
C ASP A 132 32.59 -3.76 8.24
N TRP A 133 31.61 -4.63 7.96
CA TRP A 133 30.68 -4.53 6.83
C TRP A 133 29.23 -4.82 7.27
N VAL A 134 28.40 -3.79 7.22
CA VAL A 134 26.95 -3.77 7.60
C VAL A 134 26.06 -3.78 6.36
#